data_AF-A0A538Q762-F1
#
_entry.id   AF-A0A538Q762-F1
#
_cell.length_a   1.000
_cell.length_b   1.000
_cell.length_c   1.000
_cell.angle_alpha   90.00
_cell.angle_beta   90.00
_cell.angle_gamma   90.00
#
_symmetry.space_group_name_H-M   'P 1'
#
loop_
_entity.id
_entity.type
_entity.pdbx_description
1 polymer ?
#
loop_
_entity_poly.entity_id
_entity_poly.type
_entity_poly.pdbx_seq_one_letter_code
_entity_poly.pdbx_strand_id
1 'polypeptide(L)'
;MTTTKTPEAQLAEASAWWTTDIIDIHPGKISLRGYPIEELIGNVGFPDMVYLLLRGELPERAQAELLEAAMVASVDHGPHAPAIAISRMAVTCGLPINGAMASAINVLDDIHGGAGQQCMELYREIAAEAGAADLAEAAALVLERWRCAGTRYVPGFGHRFHPVDPRTPRLLALLDAAATAGVVSGRFTAIGRAVEVALGAGRARPVPMNIDGVTAVIYCELGFEPELGRGIFILARALGILAHAWEEKQHGTRLKGPMPRDIPYRYNGQPRRAVPDGRRK
;
A
#
# COMPACT_ATOMS: atom_id res chain seq x y z
N MET A 1 -36.47 32.09 -17.25
CA MET A 1 -35.86 32.05 -18.59
C MET A 1 -34.45 31.50 -18.42
N THR A 2 -34.24 30.22 -18.69
CA THR A 2 -32.90 29.64 -18.78
C THR A 2 -32.26 30.24 -20.03
N THR A 3 -31.23 31.06 -19.84
CA THR A 3 -30.41 31.55 -20.94
C THR A 3 -29.69 30.36 -21.56
N THR A 4 -30.08 30.01 -22.79
CA THR A 4 -29.42 28.99 -23.59
C THR A 4 -28.00 29.46 -23.88
N LYS A 5 -27.00 28.72 -23.37
CA LYS A 5 -25.58 28.93 -23.69
C LYS A 5 -25.37 28.81 -25.20
N THR A 6 -24.42 29.54 -25.76
CA THR A 6 -24.05 29.36 -27.17
C THR A 6 -23.40 27.98 -27.37
N PRO A 7 -23.43 27.42 -28.60
CA PRO A 7 -22.78 26.14 -28.90
C PRO A 7 -21.29 26.11 -28.50
N GLU A 8 -20.57 27.21 -28.66
CA GLU A 8 -19.15 27.33 -28.29
C GLU A 8 -18.96 27.25 -26.78
N ALA A 9 -19.84 27.89 -26.01
CA ALA A 9 -19.81 27.85 -24.55
C ALA A 9 -20.17 26.46 -24.02
N GLN A 10 -21.11 25.76 -24.67
CA GLN A 10 -21.46 24.37 -24.34
C GLN A 10 -20.31 23.41 -24.66
N LEU A 11 -19.64 23.58 -25.81
CA LEU A 11 -18.49 22.78 -26.19
C LEU A 11 -17.31 23.00 -25.24
N ALA A 12 -17.00 24.25 -24.91
CA ALA A 12 -15.92 24.57 -23.97
C ALA A 12 -16.18 23.95 -22.58
N GLU A 13 -17.42 24.03 -22.08
CA GLU A 13 -17.82 23.40 -20.82
C GLU A 13 -17.74 21.87 -20.88
N ALA A 14 -18.21 21.26 -21.98
CA ALA A 14 -18.15 19.81 -22.18
C ALA A 14 -16.71 19.31 -22.27
N SER A 15 -15.82 20.04 -22.95
CA SER A 15 -14.39 19.72 -23.04
C SER A 15 -13.65 19.96 -21.73
N ALA A 16 -14.07 20.94 -20.92
CA ALA A 16 -13.49 21.20 -19.60
C ALA A 16 -14.05 20.26 -18.50
N TRP A 17 -15.09 19.48 -18.79
CA TRP A 17 -15.77 18.64 -17.80
C TRP A 17 -14.83 17.61 -17.15
N TRP A 18 -13.95 17.00 -17.95
CA TRP A 18 -12.81 16.23 -17.48
C TRP A 18 -11.55 16.77 -18.14
N THR A 19 -10.61 17.25 -17.33
CA THR A 19 -9.25 17.60 -17.77
C THR A 19 -8.26 16.66 -17.12
N THR A 20 -7.15 16.39 -17.80
CA THR A 20 -6.06 15.57 -17.28
C THR A 20 -4.73 16.17 -17.72
N ASP A 21 -3.76 16.10 -16.82
CA ASP A 21 -2.36 16.45 -17.07
C ASP A 21 -1.47 15.18 -17.17
N ILE A 22 -2.08 13.98 -17.16
CA ILE A 22 -1.39 12.68 -17.08
C ILE A 22 -1.08 12.13 -18.47
N ILE A 23 -2.06 12.12 -19.37
CA ILE A 23 -1.96 11.50 -20.70
C ILE A 23 -2.67 12.35 -21.74
N ASP A 24 -2.03 12.50 -22.91
CA ASP A 24 -2.57 13.12 -24.11
C ASP A 24 -2.72 12.04 -25.20
N ILE A 25 -3.94 11.85 -25.72
CA ILE A 25 -4.26 10.82 -26.72
C ILE A 25 -4.99 11.45 -27.90
N HIS A 26 -4.41 11.28 -29.10
CA HIS A 26 -5.00 11.62 -30.38
C HIS A 26 -4.71 10.53 -31.42
N PRO A 27 -5.39 10.51 -32.57
CA PRO A 27 -5.04 9.58 -33.65
C PRO A 27 -3.55 9.70 -34.03
N GLY A 28 -2.78 8.63 -33.80
CA GLY A 28 -1.35 8.59 -34.07
C GLY A 28 -0.44 9.27 -33.04
N LYS A 29 -0.97 9.77 -31.91
CA LYS A 29 -0.18 10.39 -30.83
C LYS A 29 -0.65 9.89 -29.47
N ILE A 30 0.28 9.38 -28.67
CA ILE A 30 0.06 9.07 -27.26
C ILE A 30 1.26 9.62 -26.49
N SER A 31 1.01 10.52 -25.54
CA SER A 31 2.06 11.08 -24.70
C SER A 31 1.67 10.99 -23.23
N LEU A 32 2.53 10.45 -22.38
CA LEU A 32 2.34 10.39 -20.94
C LEU A 32 3.22 11.46 -20.30
N ARG A 33 2.61 12.44 -19.61
CA ARG A 33 3.31 13.59 -19.04
C ARG A 33 4.25 14.29 -20.05
N GLY A 34 3.83 14.34 -21.32
CA GLY A 34 4.60 14.95 -22.41
C GLY A 34 5.59 14.03 -23.14
N TYR A 35 5.92 12.85 -22.59
CA TYR A 35 6.81 11.88 -23.24
C TYR A 35 6.04 11.00 -24.25
N PRO A 36 6.47 10.88 -25.52
CA PRO A 36 5.86 9.96 -26.48
C PRO A 36 5.94 8.50 -26.00
N ILE A 37 4.84 7.75 -26.08
CA ILE A 37 4.80 6.37 -25.55
C ILE A 37 5.82 5.46 -26.26
N GLU A 38 6.04 5.65 -27.54
CA GLU A 38 7.00 4.89 -28.35
C GLU A 38 8.46 5.10 -27.90
N GLU A 39 8.76 6.24 -27.25
CA GLU A 39 10.07 6.48 -26.64
C GLU A 39 10.18 5.90 -25.24
N LEU A 40 9.06 5.68 -24.54
CA LEU A 40 9.05 5.06 -23.22
C LEU A 40 9.18 3.53 -23.32
N ILE A 41 8.49 2.91 -24.29
CA ILE A 41 8.47 1.45 -24.46
C ILE A 41 9.89 0.92 -24.72
N GLY A 42 10.39 0.09 -23.80
CA GLY A 42 11.72 -0.53 -23.89
C GLY A 42 12.87 0.31 -23.36
N ASN A 43 12.65 1.59 -23.06
CA ASN A 43 13.68 2.49 -22.53
C ASN A 43 13.52 2.80 -21.03
N VAL A 44 12.29 2.69 -20.50
CA VAL A 44 12.02 2.88 -19.06
C VAL A 44 11.39 1.62 -18.45
N GLY A 45 11.60 1.44 -17.15
CA GLY A 45 11.00 0.36 -16.37
C GLY A 45 9.59 0.68 -15.88
N PHE A 46 8.92 -0.33 -15.33
CA PHE A 46 7.62 -0.12 -14.70
C PHE A 46 7.67 0.82 -13.48
N PRO A 47 8.70 0.78 -12.60
CA PRO A 47 8.84 1.75 -11.51
C PRO A 47 8.98 3.19 -12.01
N ASP A 48 9.67 3.42 -13.13
CA ASP A 48 9.79 4.74 -13.75
C ASP A 48 8.41 5.27 -14.17
N MET A 49 7.58 4.41 -14.77
CA MET A 49 6.19 4.75 -15.15
C MET A 49 5.32 5.05 -13.92
N VAL A 50 5.42 4.26 -12.84
CA VAL A 50 4.71 4.53 -11.59
C VAL A 50 5.11 5.91 -11.05
N TYR A 51 6.41 6.20 -11.01
CA TYR A 51 6.90 7.49 -10.54
C TYR A 51 6.42 8.63 -11.45
N LEU A 52 6.56 8.51 -12.78
CA LEU A 52 6.13 9.51 -13.77
C LEU A 52 4.65 9.88 -13.61
N LEU A 53 3.76 8.89 -13.53
CA LEU A 53 2.33 9.17 -13.48
C LEU A 53 1.88 9.79 -12.16
N LEU A 54 2.53 9.41 -11.05
CA LEU A 54 2.21 9.88 -9.72
C LEU A 54 2.94 11.16 -9.30
N ARG A 55 4.07 11.49 -9.94
CA ARG A 55 4.93 12.64 -9.60
C ARG A 55 5.17 13.64 -10.71
N GLY A 56 4.76 13.31 -11.93
CA GLY A 56 4.77 14.22 -13.08
C GLY A 56 6.03 14.17 -13.92
N GLU A 57 7.14 13.60 -13.42
CA GLU A 57 8.42 13.51 -14.13
C GLU A 57 9.09 12.14 -13.93
N LEU A 58 10.01 11.78 -14.83
CA LEU A 58 10.79 10.56 -14.68
C LEU A 58 11.74 10.68 -13.49
N PRO A 59 11.93 9.60 -12.70
CA PRO A 59 12.88 9.59 -11.60
C PRO A 59 14.32 9.51 -12.11
N GLU A 60 15.28 9.83 -11.25
CA GLU A 60 16.65 9.37 -11.46
C GLU A 60 16.70 7.85 -11.40
N ARG A 61 17.66 7.24 -12.11
CA ARG A 61 17.79 5.77 -12.15
C ARG A 61 17.86 5.14 -10.76
N ALA A 62 18.63 5.74 -9.85
CA ALA A 62 18.79 5.23 -8.49
C ALA A 62 17.51 5.39 -7.64
N GLN A 63 16.67 6.40 -7.91
CA GLN A 63 15.37 6.57 -7.28
C GLN A 63 14.40 5.48 -7.75
N ALA A 64 14.40 5.16 -9.06
CA ALA A 64 13.61 4.06 -9.62
C ALA A 64 14.01 2.71 -8.99
N GLU A 65 15.30 2.46 -8.79
CA GLU A 65 15.81 1.23 -8.17
C GLU A 65 15.38 1.09 -6.70
N LEU A 66 15.33 2.19 -5.94
CA LEU A 66 14.76 2.19 -4.59
C LEU A 66 13.27 1.88 -4.58
N LEU A 67 12.51 2.52 -5.47
CA LEU A 67 11.07 2.27 -5.61
C LEU A 67 10.81 0.81 -5.99
N GLU A 68 11.58 0.27 -6.94
CA GLU A 68 11.51 -1.12 -7.35
C GLU A 68 11.77 -2.06 -6.18
N ALA A 69 12.81 -1.81 -5.37
CA ALA A 69 13.12 -2.63 -4.22
C ALA A 69 11.95 -2.68 -3.20
N ALA A 70 11.30 -1.54 -2.95
CA ALA A 70 10.12 -1.47 -2.09
C ALA A 70 8.92 -2.26 -2.65
N MET A 71 8.68 -2.14 -3.96
CA MET A 71 7.61 -2.86 -4.65
C MET A 71 7.86 -4.36 -4.63
N VAL A 72 9.06 -4.81 -4.99
CA VAL A 72 9.47 -6.23 -4.97
C VAL A 72 9.27 -6.85 -3.58
N ALA A 73 9.67 -6.13 -2.53
CA ALA A 73 9.53 -6.60 -1.16
C ALA A 73 8.06 -6.74 -0.69
N SER A 74 7.12 -6.13 -1.42
CA SER A 74 5.69 -6.05 -1.08
C SER A 74 4.79 -6.97 -1.91
N VAL A 75 5.34 -7.64 -2.95
CA VAL A 75 4.59 -8.39 -3.97
C VAL A 75 3.64 -9.45 -3.38
N ASP A 76 4.12 -10.24 -2.42
CA ASP A 76 3.31 -11.32 -1.85
C ASP A 76 3.70 -11.59 -0.38
N HIS A 77 2.76 -12.18 0.37
CA HIS A 77 3.00 -12.66 1.73
C HIS A 77 2.22 -13.95 2.00
N GLY A 78 2.01 -14.73 0.95
CA GLY A 78 1.33 -16.02 0.98
C GLY A 78 -0.17 -15.96 1.31
N PRO A 79 -0.84 -17.13 1.34
CA PRO A 79 -2.28 -17.24 1.54
C PRO A 79 -2.73 -16.92 2.97
N HIS A 80 -1.81 -16.68 3.91
CA HIS A 80 -2.15 -16.15 5.24
C HIS A 80 -2.58 -14.68 5.18
N ALA A 81 -2.18 -13.93 4.14
CA ALA A 81 -2.67 -12.58 3.92
C ALA A 81 -4.15 -12.64 3.48
N PRO A 82 -5.06 -11.92 4.16
CA PRO A 82 -6.49 -11.93 3.83
C PRO A 82 -6.80 -11.67 2.36
N ALA A 83 -6.14 -10.70 1.72
CA ALA A 83 -6.35 -10.40 0.30
C ALA A 83 -6.03 -11.60 -0.61
N ILE A 84 -4.96 -12.35 -0.33
CA ILE A 84 -4.59 -13.55 -1.10
C ILE A 84 -5.60 -14.67 -0.88
N ALA A 85 -6.01 -14.90 0.37
CA ALA A 85 -7.05 -15.88 0.69
C ALA A 85 -8.38 -15.56 -0.01
N ILE A 86 -8.78 -14.28 -0.02
CA ILE A 86 -10.00 -13.80 -0.68
C ILE A 86 -9.91 -13.98 -2.19
N SER A 87 -8.78 -13.63 -2.82
CA SER A 87 -8.55 -13.83 -4.25
C SER A 87 -8.80 -15.29 -4.66
N ARG A 88 -8.16 -16.23 -3.95
CA ARG A 88 -8.31 -17.67 -4.20
C ARG A 88 -9.73 -18.14 -3.94
N MET A 89 -10.32 -17.76 -2.81
CA MET A 89 -11.70 -18.15 -2.47
C MET A 89 -12.70 -17.65 -3.53
N ALA A 90 -12.56 -16.40 -3.99
CA ALA A 90 -13.37 -15.81 -5.05
C ALA A 90 -13.31 -16.62 -6.36
N VAL A 91 -12.12 -17.07 -6.76
CA VAL A 91 -11.96 -17.96 -7.92
C VAL A 91 -12.73 -19.26 -7.73
N THR A 92 -12.67 -19.90 -6.55
CA THR A 92 -13.42 -21.14 -6.29
C THR A 92 -14.95 -20.95 -6.26
N CYS A 93 -15.41 -19.72 -6.09
CA CYS A 93 -16.82 -19.31 -6.21
C CYS A 93 -17.24 -19.00 -7.66
N GLY A 94 -16.31 -19.05 -8.62
CA GLY A 94 -16.58 -18.88 -10.05
C GLY A 94 -16.28 -17.49 -10.60
N LEU A 95 -15.64 -16.60 -9.84
CA LEU A 95 -15.27 -15.29 -10.37
C LEU A 95 -14.13 -15.41 -11.40
N PRO A 96 -14.18 -14.62 -12.50
CA PRO A 96 -13.03 -14.45 -13.37
C PRO A 96 -11.91 -13.67 -12.66
N ILE A 97 -10.71 -13.65 -13.25
CA ILE A 97 -9.49 -13.09 -12.65
C ILE A 97 -9.69 -11.64 -12.18
N ASN A 98 -10.30 -10.78 -13.00
CA ASN A 98 -10.56 -9.39 -12.64
C ASN A 98 -11.48 -9.28 -11.42
N GLY A 99 -12.48 -10.16 -11.30
CA GLY A 99 -13.38 -10.19 -10.14
C GLY A 99 -12.69 -10.68 -8.87
N ALA A 100 -11.80 -11.67 -8.99
CA ALA A 100 -10.96 -12.14 -7.88
C ALA A 100 -9.98 -11.06 -7.41
N MET A 101 -9.33 -10.37 -8.35
CA MET A 101 -8.45 -9.25 -8.06
C MET A 101 -9.21 -8.11 -7.36
N ALA A 102 -10.35 -7.67 -7.89
CA ALA A 102 -11.16 -6.63 -7.28
C ALA A 102 -11.59 -7.00 -5.84
N SER A 103 -12.01 -8.25 -5.63
CA SER A 103 -12.39 -8.75 -4.31
C SER A 103 -11.24 -8.69 -3.30
N ALA A 104 -10.03 -9.03 -3.74
CA ALA A 104 -8.82 -8.98 -2.92
C ALA A 104 -8.32 -7.56 -2.67
N ILE A 105 -8.39 -6.68 -3.67
CA ILE A 105 -7.96 -5.27 -3.56
C ILE A 105 -8.89 -4.50 -2.62
N ASN A 106 -10.21 -4.76 -2.65
CA ASN A 106 -11.18 -4.06 -1.81
C ASN A 106 -10.98 -4.27 -0.30
N VAL A 107 -10.18 -5.25 0.12
CA VAL A 107 -9.84 -5.45 1.53
C VAL A 107 -8.46 -4.91 1.91
N LEU A 108 -7.76 -4.27 0.97
CA LEU A 108 -6.49 -3.59 1.23
C LEU A 108 -6.77 -2.16 1.70
N ASP A 109 -6.87 -2.00 3.03
CA ASP A 109 -7.30 -0.77 3.71
C ASP A 109 -6.59 -0.65 5.07
N ASP A 110 -7.05 0.27 5.95
CA ASP A 110 -6.44 0.66 7.21
C ASP A 110 -5.90 -0.49 8.08
N ILE A 111 -6.64 -1.61 8.14
CA ILE A 111 -6.27 -2.77 8.98
C ILE A 111 -5.35 -3.75 8.21
N HIS A 112 -5.55 -3.92 6.91
CA HIS A 112 -4.81 -4.87 6.10
C HIS A 112 -4.16 -4.14 4.92
N GLY A 113 -2.89 -3.77 5.05
CA GLY A 113 -2.16 -3.02 4.02
C GLY A 113 -2.12 -1.51 4.24
N GLY A 114 -2.83 -0.98 5.24
CA GLY A 114 -2.83 0.45 5.57
C GLY A 114 -1.64 0.94 6.40
N ALA A 115 -0.89 0.03 7.05
CA ALA A 115 0.17 0.39 7.97
C ALA A 115 1.31 1.22 7.32
N GLY A 116 1.60 1.00 6.03
CA GLY A 116 2.60 1.76 5.29
C GLY A 116 2.24 3.25 5.20
N GLN A 117 1.01 3.57 4.76
CA GLN A 117 0.52 4.96 4.71
C GLN A 117 0.55 5.61 6.10
N GLN A 118 0.00 4.94 7.11
CA GLN A 118 -0.05 5.48 8.47
C GLN A 118 1.36 5.71 9.04
N CYS A 119 2.33 4.88 8.65
CA CYS A 119 3.73 5.08 9.02
C CYS A 119 4.36 6.28 8.30
N MET A 120 4.02 6.52 7.03
CA MET A 120 4.43 7.74 6.31
C MET A 120 3.87 9.00 6.98
N GLU A 121 2.60 8.97 7.42
CA GLU A 121 1.97 10.06 8.17
C GLU A 121 2.73 10.34 9.48
N LEU A 122 3.03 9.29 10.25
CA LEU A 122 3.87 9.39 11.46
C LEU A 122 5.23 10.02 11.16
N TYR A 123 5.93 9.53 10.13
CA TYR A 123 7.26 10.03 9.78
C TYR A 123 7.24 11.49 9.34
N ARG A 124 6.21 11.91 8.60
CA ARG A 124 6.02 13.31 8.21
C ARG A 124 5.69 14.21 9.41
N GLU A 125 4.88 13.73 10.35
CA GLU A 125 4.61 14.45 11.59
C GLU A 125 5.90 14.68 12.40
N ILE A 126 6.72 13.63 12.56
CA ILE A 126 8.03 13.75 13.22
C ILE A 126 8.96 14.69 12.46
N ALA A 127 8.98 14.62 11.12
CA ALA A 127 9.79 15.51 10.30
C ALA A 127 9.40 16.98 10.48
N ALA A 128 8.11 17.28 10.63
CA ALA A 128 7.59 18.62 10.87
C ALA A 128 7.89 19.11 12.30
N GLU A 129 7.78 18.22 13.29
CA GLU A 129 8.08 18.53 14.70
C GLU A 129 9.56 18.82 14.93
N ALA A 130 10.45 18.04 14.31
CA ALA A 130 11.89 18.09 14.62
C ALA A 130 12.59 19.38 14.18
N GLY A 131 11.97 20.19 13.31
CA GLY A 131 12.57 21.43 12.79
C GLY A 131 14.03 21.22 12.37
N ALA A 132 14.96 21.91 13.05
CA ALA A 132 16.40 21.84 12.82
C ALA A 132 17.22 21.14 13.92
N ALA A 133 16.64 20.65 15.02
CA ALA A 133 17.42 20.45 16.25
C ALA A 133 17.51 19.01 16.80
N ASP A 134 16.45 18.19 16.84
CA ASP A 134 16.59 16.80 17.31
C ASP A 134 15.45 15.87 16.85
N LEU A 135 15.78 14.82 16.08
CA LEU A 135 14.83 13.80 15.62
C LEU A 135 14.39 12.85 16.75
N ALA A 136 15.25 12.59 17.74
CA ALA A 136 14.96 11.66 18.83
C ALA A 136 13.90 12.24 19.79
N GLU A 137 14.06 13.52 20.17
CA GLU A 137 13.06 14.24 20.97
C GLU A 137 11.73 14.37 20.23
N ALA A 138 11.76 14.73 18.94
CA ALA A 138 10.56 14.82 18.12
C ALA A 138 9.83 13.48 17.99
N ALA A 139 10.56 12.39 17.76
CA ALA A 139 9.98 11.05 17.71
C ALA A 139 9.34 10.67 19.05
N ALA A 140 10.01 10.92 20.18
CA ALA A 140 9.47 10.64 21.50
C ALA A 140 8.18 11.45 21.78
N LEU A 141 8.17 12.73 21.41
CA LEU A 141 7.02 13.62 21.60
C LEU A 141 5.81 13.17 20.77
N VAL A 142 6.00 12.90 19.47
CA VAL A 142 4.93 12.43 18.57
C VAL A 142 4.37 11.09 19.04
N LEU A 143 5.24 10.15 19.42
CA LEU A 143 4.82 8.84 19.92
C LEU A 143 4.01 8.95 21.21
N GLU A 144 4.37 9.85 22.12
CA GLU A 144 3.59 10.08 23.33
C GLU A 144 2.23 10.71 23.00
N ARG A 145 2.15 11.66 22.05
CA ARG A 145 0.87 12.19 21.57
C ARG A 145 -0.05 11.09 21.03
N TRP A 146 0.49 10.20 20.19
CA TRP A 146 -0.25 9.07 19.63
C TRP A 146 -0.71 8.12 20.74
N ARG A 147 0.14 7.87 21.74
CA ARG A 147 -0.21 7.05 22.90
C ARG A 147 -1.34 7.67 23.72
N CYS A 148 -1.29 8.97 23.99
CA CYS A 148 -2.36 9.70 24.69
C CYS A 148 -3.68 9.70 23.90
N ALA A 149 -3.60 9.70 22.55
CA ALA A 149 -4.75 9.56 21.67
C ALA A 149 -5.32 8.13 21.60
N GLY A 150 -4.71 7.16 22.28
CA GLY A 150 -5.19 5.79 22.37
C GLY A 150 -4.55 4.83 21.36
N THR A 151 -3.53 5.26 20.60
CA THR A 151 -2.81 4.38 19.69
C THR A 151 -2.07 3.30 20.47
N ARG A 152 -2.49 2.04 20.28
CA ARG A 152 -1.93 0.88 20.99
C ARG A 152 -0.73 0.26 20.27
N TYR A 153 -0.73 0.33 18.94
CA TYR A 153 0.30 -0.24 18.07
C TYR A 153 0.75 0.83 17.09
N VAL A 154 2.06 1.03 16.97
CA VAL A 154 2.62 2.02 16.06
C VAL A 154 2.78 1.38 14.67
N PRO A 155 2.14 1.94 13.62
CA PRO A 155 2.25 1.44 12.26
C PRO A 155 3.72 1.37 11.79
N GLY A 156 4.07 0.32 11.06
CA GLY A 156 5.45 0.10 10.58
C GLY A 156 6.42 -0.53 11.58
N PHE A 157 5.99 -0.83 12.81
CA PHE A 157 6.85 -1.38 13.86
C PHE A 157 6.25 -2.62 14.54
N GLY A 158 7.11 -3.62 14.76
CA GLY A 158 6.73 -4.93 15.26
C GLY A 158 6.02 -5.78 14.21
N HIS A 159 6.04 -7.10 14.40
CA HIS A 159 5.41 -8.02 13.45
C HIS A 159 4.89 -9.27 14.18
N ARG A 160 3.72 -9.79 13.76
CA ARG A 160 3.08 -10.95 14.39
C ARG A 160 3.82 -12.27 14.11
N PHE A 161 4.31 -12.45 12.88
CA PHE A 161 5.04 -13.65 12.45
C PHE A 161 6.57 -13.55 12.62
N HIS A 162 7.20 -12.48 12.12
CA HIS A 162 8.66 -12.33 12.12
C HIS A 162 9.16 -11.62 13.39
N PRO A 163 10.09 -12.21 14.16
CA PRO A 163 10.80 -11.48 15.21
C PRO A 163 11.62 -10.30 14.65
N VAL A 164 12.25 -10.52 13.48
CA VAL A 164 12.88 -9.51 12.63
C VAL A 164 12.48 -9.85 11.20
N ASP A 165 11.95 -8.88 10.47
CA ASP A 165 11.57 -9.08 9.07
C ASP A 165 12.84 -9.20 8.20
N PRO A 166 13.00 -10.27 7.42
CA PRO A 166 14.22 -10.49 6.63
C PRO A 166 14.43 -9.45 5.52
N ARG A 167 13.38 -8.71 5.14
CA ARG A 167 13.45 -7.69 4.08
C ARG A 167 14.02 -6.37 4.60
N THR A 168 13.74 -6.02 5.86
CA THR A 168 14.10 -4.72 6.44
C THR A 168 15.61 -4.44 6.39
N PRO A 169 16.51 -5.35 6.82
CA PRO A 169 17.95 -5.07 6.78
C PRO A 169 18.48 -4.81 5.36
N ARG A 170 17.94 -5.53 4.36
CA ARG A 170 18.33 -5.34 2.96
C ARG A 170 17.90 -3.97 2.43
N LEU A 171 16.67 -3.56 2.71
CA LEU A 171 16.14 -2.27 2.27
C LEU A 171 16.83 -1.10 2.98
N LEU A 172 17.13 -1.21 4.27
CA LEU A 172 17.92 -0.21 5.01
C LEU A 172 19.32 -0.05 4.43
N ALA A 173 19.99 -1.15 4.03
CA ALA A 173 21.29 -1.06 3.39
C ALA A 173 21.25 -0.33 2.03
N LEU A 174 20.18 -0.52 1.25
CA LEU A 174 19.97 0.22 0.00
C LEU A 174 19.71 1.71 0.26
N LEU A 175 18.90 2.03 1.27
CA LEU A 175 18.65 3.40 1.72
C LEU A 175 19.93 4.11 2.18
N ASP A 176 20.76 3.45 2.99
CA ASP A 176 22.03 4.01 3.48
C ASP A 176 23.00 4.28 2.32
N ALA A 177 23.08 3.37 1.35
CA ALA A 177 23.88 3.55 0.14
C ALA A 177 23.37 4.73 -0.72
N ALA A 178 22.06 4.83 -0.91
CA ALA A 178 21.43 5.91 -1.66
C ALA A 178 21.61 7.27 -0.97
N ALA A 179 21.52 7.33 0.35
CA ALA A 179 21.78 8.53 1.13
C ALA A 179 23.26 8.96 1.03
N THR A 180 24.19 8.00 1.10
CA THR A 180 25.63 8.26 0.92
C THR A 180 25.93 8.80 -0.49
N ALA A 181 25.22 8.32 -1.50
CA ALA A 181 25.33 8.78 -2.89
C ALA A 181 24.58 10.10 -3.17
N GLY A 182 23.83 10.64 -2.20
CA GLY A 182 23.05 11.88 -2.36
C GLY A 182 21.75 11.71 -3.17
N VAL A 183 21.33 10.48 -3.48
CA VAL A 183 20.09 10.17 -4.22
C VAL A 183 18.86 10.52 -3.38
N VAL A 184 18.99 10.36 -2.05
CA VAL A 184 17.97 10.68 -1.06
C VAL A 184 18.62 11.40 0.13
N SER A 185 17.82 12.07 0.96
CA SER A 185 18.34 12.86 2.08
C SER A 185 18.84 12.00 3.26
N GLY A 186 18.26 10.81 3.43
CA GLY A 186 18.47 9.97 4.61
C GLY A 186 17.73 10.46 5.87
N ARG A 187 17.00 11.59 5.78
CA ARG A 187 16.22 12.17 6.89
C ARG A 187 15.17 11.20 7.41
N PHE A 188 14.41 10.56 6.52
CA PHE A 188 13.37 9.62 6.90
C PHE A 188 13.93 8.29 7.38
N THR A 189 15.09 7.87 6.88
CA THR A 189 15.84 6.73 7.47
C THR A 189 16.22 7.02 8.92
N ALA A 190 16.72 8.22 9.20
CA ALA A 190 17.04 8.65 10.56
C ALA A 190 15.80 8.73 11.46
N ILE A 191 14.67 9.25 10.94
CA ILE A 191 13.38 9.26 11.66
C ILE A 191 12.93 7.84 12.00
N GLY A 192 12.93 6.93 11.03
CA GLY A 192 12.54 5.54 11.25
C GLY A 192 13.39 4.85 12.33
N ARG A 193 14.71 5.09 12.33
CA ARG A 193 15.63 4.62 13.38
C ARG A 193 15.34 5.24 14.75
N ALA A 194 15.05 6.53 14.80
CA ALA A 194 14.69 7.23 16.04
C ALA A 194 13.40 6.67 16.66
N VAL A 195 12.40 6.37 15.83
CA VAL A 195 11.15 5.72 16.28
C VAL A 195 11.42 4.32 16.83
N GLU A 196 12.25 3.51 16.16
CA GLU A 196 12.60 2.17 16.65
C GLU A 196 13.25 2.23 18.05
N VAL A 197 14.21 3.15 18.23
CA VAL A 197 14.89 3.37 19.51
C VAL A 197 13.90 3.81 20.59
N ALA A 198 13.05 4.79 20.30
CA ALA A 198 12.06 5.30 21.24
C ALA A 198 11.04 4.22 21.66
N LEU A 199 10.60 3.37 20.73
CA LEU A 199 9.69 2.25 21.03
C LEU A 199 10.34 1.13 21.83
N GLY A 200 11.65 0.92 21.65
CA GLY A 200 12.44 -0.06 22.39
C GLY A 200 12.78 0.38 23.82
N ALA A 201 12.83 1.69 24.08
CA ALA A 201 13.21 2.23 25.38
C ALA A 201 12.33 1.69 26.52
N GLY A 202 12.97 1.13 27.56
CA GLY A 202 12.27 0.58 28.73
C GLY A 202 11.52 -0.73 28.49
N ARG A 203 11.68 -1.37 27.32
CA ARG A 203 11.06 -2.67 27.02
C ARG A 203 12.06 -3.82 27.12
N ALA A 204 11.60 -4.96 27.63
CA ALA A 204 12.39 -6.19 27.67
C ALA A 204 12.57 -6.84 26.29
N ARG A 205 11.75 -6.49 25.30
CA ARG A 205 11.83 -6.99 23.92
C ARG A 205 11.84 -5.81 22.95
N PRO A 206 12.67 -5.85 21.90
CA PRO A 206 12.70 -4.82 20.88
C PRO A 206 11.38 -4.80 20.08
N VAL A 207 11.07 -3.64 19.51
CA VAL A 207 9.95 -3.44 18.59
C VAL A 207 10.53 -2.97 17.25
N PRO A 208 11.13 -3.89 16.46
CA PRO A 208 11.89 -3.51 15.29
C PRO A 208 11.00 -2.98 14.16
N MET A 209 11.57 -2.14 13.30
CA MET A 209 10.92 -1.73 12.06
C MET A 209 10.59 -2.94 11.18
N ASN A 210 9.34 -3.03 10.73
CA ASN A 210 8.88 -4.09 9.83
C ASN A 210 8.93 -3.62 8.37
N ILE A 211 8.45 -4.46 7.44
CA ILE A 211 8.43 -4.10 6.02
C ILE A 211 7.67 -2.79 5.71
N ASP A 212 6.55 -2.54 6.39
CA ASP A 212 5.71 -1.36 6.16
C ASP A 212 6.48 -0.09 6.60
N GLY A 213 7.24 -0.17 7.69
CA GLY A 213 8.07 0.93 8.17
C GLY A 213 9.20 1.26 7.20
N VAL A 214 9.98 0.27 6.74
CA VAL A 214 11.11 0.55 5.84
C VAL A 214 10.66 0.97 4.43
N THR A 215 9.52 0.46 3.94
CA THR A 215 8.96 0.92 2.67
C THR A 215 8.36 2.32 2.81
N ALA A 216 7.75 2.67 3.95
CA ALA A 216 7.34 4.04 4.26
C ALA A 216 8.54 5.02 4.25
N VAL A 217 9.71 4.60 4.77
CA VAL A 217 10.94 5.39 4.64
C VAL A 217 11.26 5.66 3.17
N ILE A 218 11.29 4.62 2.33
CA ILE A 218 11.57 4.77 0.89
C ILE A 218 10.57 5.73 0.23
N TYR A 219 9.27 5.56 0.48
CA TYR A 219 8.25 6.41 -0.13
C TYR A 219 8.35 7.87 0.34
N CYS A 220 8.69 8.12 1.61
CA CYS A 220 8.93 9.47 2.12
C CYS A 220 10.20 10.09 1.55
N GLU A 221 11.31 9.37 1.47
CA GLU A 221 12.56 9.85 0.85
C GLU A 221 12.38 10.20 -0.62
N LEU A 222 11.60 9.38 -1.34
CA LEU A 222 11.26 9.64 -2.73
C LEU A 222 10.25 10.77 -2.89
N GLY A 223 9.56 11.19 -1.82
CA GLY A 223 8.64 12.34 -1.80
C GLY A 223 7.19 12.01 -2.15
N PHE A 224 6.77 10.74 -2.06
CA PHE A 224 5.36 10.37 -2.27
C PHE A 224 4.46 10.83 -1.12
N GLU A 225 3.22 11.19 -1.45
CA GLU A 225 2.15 11.41 -0.47
C GLU A 225 1.75 10.10 0.22
N PRO A 226 1.37 10.12 1.52
CA PRO A 226 1.03 8.90 2.26
C PRO A 226 -0.05 8.04 1.60
N GLU A 227 -1.10 8.67 1.08
CA GLU A 227 -2.17 7.97 0.36
C GLU A 227 -1.66 7.25 -0.90
N LEU A 228 -0.70 7.85 -1.61
CA LEU A 228 -0.04 7.20 -2.74
C LEU A 228 0.84 6.03 -2.30
N GLY A 229 1.43 6.08 -1.10
CA GLY A 229 2.16 4.94 -0.51
C GLY A 229 1.28 3.69 -0.38
N ARG A 230 0.02 3.85 0.04
CA ARG A 230 -0.98 2.75 0.01
C ARG A 230 -1.24 2.29 -1.42
N GLY A 231 -1.45 3.22 -2.35
CA GLY A 231 -1.65 2.90 -3.77
C GLY A 231 -0.51 2.07 -4.37
N ILE A 232 0.74 2.44 -4.09
CA ILE A 232 1.94 1.72 -4.54
C ILE A 232 2.00 0.32 -3.92
N PHE A 233 1.70 0.18 -2.63
CA PHE A 233 1.59 -1.12 -1.98
C PHE A 233 0.53 -2.01 -2.65
N ILE A 234 -0.66 -1.45 -2.95
CA ILE A 234 -1.74 -2.17 -3.66
C ILE A 234 -1.27 -2.60 -5.06
N LEU A 235 -0.61 -1.72 -5.80
CA LEU A 235 -0.02 -2.01 -7.11
C LEU A 235 0.96 -3.19 -7.05
N ALA A 236 1.87 -3.19 -6.07
CA ALA A 236 2.81 -4.29 -5.86
C ALA A 236 2.08 -5.60 -5.49
N ARG A 237 1.14 -5.52 -4.53
CA ARG A 237 0.38 -6.68 -4.05
C ARG A 237 -0.55 -7.27 -5.11
N ALA A 238 -1.00 -6.47 -6.08
CA ALA A 238 -1.83 -6.93 -7.19
C ALA A 238 -1.15 -8.03 -8.02
N LEU A 239 0.18 -8.02 -8.12
CA LEU A 239 0.94 -9.09 -8.79
C LEU A 239 0.78 -10.43 -8.07
N GLY A 240 0.96 -10.46 -6.75
CA GLY A 240 0.72 -11.67 -5.94
C GLY A 240 -0.74 -12.13 -6.02
N ILE A 241 -1.69 -11.21 -5.90
CA ILE A 241 -3.13 -11.49 -6.03
C ILE A 241 -3.45 -12.14 -7.37
N LEU A 242 -2.92 -11.60 -8.48
CA LEU A 242 -3.11 -12.12 -9.83
C LEU A 242 -2.52 -13.53 -9.96
N ALA A 243 -1.28 -13.73 -9.49
CA ALA A 243 -0.61 -15.02 -9.55
C ALA A 243 -1.40 -16.11 -8.79
N HIS A 244 -1.84 -15.82 -7.56
CA HIS A 244 -2.64 -16.75 -6.76
C HIS A 244 -4.03 -16.99 -7.35
N ALA A 245 -4.66 -15.97 -7.95
CA ALA A 245 -5.94 -16.15 -8.66
C ALA A 245 -5.78 -17.10 -9.85
N TRP A 246 -4.72 -16.91 -10.64
CA TRP A 246 -4.43 -17.75 -11.79
C TRP A 246 -4.12 -19.18 -11.37
N GLU A 247 -3.25 -19.37 -10.36
CA GLU A 247 -2.96 -20.70 -9.80
C GLU A 247 -4.26 -21.42 -9.38
N GLU A 248 -5.12 -20.76 -8.59
CA GLU A 248 -6.35 -21.39 -8.11
C GLU A 248 -7.31 -21.73 -9.27
N LYS A 249 -7.34 -20.92 -10.32
CA LYS A 249 -8.16 -21.18 -11.52
C LYS A 249 -7.69 -22.44 -12.24
N GLN A 250 -6.38 -22.67 -12.32
CA GLN A 250 -5.79 -23.86 -12.93
C GLN A 250 -6.11 -25.14 -12.15
N HIS A 251 -6.34 -25.06 -10.84
CA HIS A 251 -6.73 -26.21 -10.03
C HIS A 251 -8.19 -26.65 -10.25
N GLY A 252 -9.07 -25.78 -10.75
CA GLY A 252 -10.49 -26.10 -10.98
C GLY A 252 -11.29 -26.44 -9.70
N THR A 253 -10.75 -26.16 -8.52
CA THR A 253 -11.41 -26.45 -7.24
C THR A 253 -12.62 -25.53 -7.06
N ARG A 254 -13.75 -26.10 -6.62
CA ARG A 254 -15.00 -25.36 -6.39
C ARG A 254 -15.33 -25.27 -4.90
N LEU A 255 -15.88 -24.14 -4.50
CA LEU A 255 -16.44 -23.91 -3.16
C LEU A 255 -15.45 -24.23 -2.04
N LYS A 256 -14.22 -23.73 -2.17
CA LYS A 256 -13.21 -23.81 -1.11
C LYS A 256 -13.50 -22.73 -0.08
N GLY A 257 -14.32 -23.09 0.91
CA GLY A 257 -14.67 -22.22 2.02
C GLY A 257 -13.45 -21.87 2.90
N PRO A 258 -13.63 -20.94 3.85
CA PRO A 258 -12.55 -20.46 4.73
C PRO A 258 -12.05 -21.52 5.72
N MET A 259 -12.78 -22.63 5.89
CA MET A 259 -12.47 -23.71 6.81
C MET A 259 -12.45 -25.06 6.07
N PRO A 260 -11.51 -25.96 6.39
CA PRO A 260 -11.57 -27.36 5.96
C PRO A 260 -12.87 -28.03 6.44
N ARG A 261 -13.37 -29.00 5.68
CA ARG A 261 -14.63 -29.72 5.99
C ARG A 261 -14.59 -30.45 7.33
N ASP A 262 -13.41 -30.92 7.73
CA ASP A 262 -13.22 -31.70 8.95
C ASP A 262 -13.05 -30.82 10.20
N ILE A 263 -13.01 -29.49 10.05
CA ILE A 263 -12.91 -28.56 11.16
C ILE A 263 -14.27 -27.90 11.39
N PRO A 264 -15.03 -28.32 12.42
CA PRO A 264 -16.31 -27.71 12.72
C PRO A 264 -16.13 -26.28 13.24
N TYR A 265 -17.11 -25.42 12.97
CA TYR A 265 -17.18 -24.12 13.64
C TYR A 265 -17.85 -24.26 15.02
N ARG A 266 -17.46 -23.42 15.97
CA ARG A 266 -18.09 -23.36 17.28
C ARG A 266 -19.29 -22.41 17.25
N TYR A 267 -20.49 -22.93 17.37
CA TYR A 267 -21.69 -22.12 17.62
C TYR A 267 -21.76 -21.74 19.11
N ASN A 268 -21.81 -20.44 19.40
CA ASN A 268 -21.88 -19.88 20.76
C ASN A 268 -23.22 -19.18 21.05
N GLY A 269 -24.23 -19.39 20.20
CA GLY A 269 -25.55 -18.78 20.33
C GLY A 269 -26.49 -19.59 21.23
N GLN A 270 -27.79 -19.27 21.12
CA GLN A 270 -28.85 -19.94 21.88
C GLN A 270 -28.95 -21.43 21.53
N PRO A 271 -29.14 -22.33 22.51
CA PRO A 271 -29.38 -23.75 22.25
C PRO A 271 -30.57 -24.00 21.32
N ARG A 272 -30.64 -25.21 20.77
CA ARG A 272 -31.78 -25.63 19.94
C ARG A 272 -33.08 -25.47 20.74
N ARG A 273 -34.00 -24.66 20.22
CA ARG A 273 -35.29 -24.33 20.83
C ARG A 273 -36.42 -24.50 19.82
N ALA A 274 -37.63 -24.79 20.30
CA ALA A 274 -38.79 -25.01 19.43
C ALA A 274 -39.29 -23.71 18.80
N VAL A 275 -39.86 -23.82 17.59
CA VAL A 275 -40.66 -22.72 17.00
C VAL A 275 -41.97 -22.62 17.79
N PRO A 276 -42.35 -21.42 18.29
CA PRO A 276 -43.59 -21.21 19.04
C PRO A 276 -44.82 -21.72 18.29
N ASP A 277 -45.77 -22.35 19.00
CA ASP A 277 -46.88 -23.09 18.38
C ASP A 277 -47.80 -22.19 17.54
N GLY A 278 -48.05 -20.94 17.95
CA GLY A 278 -48.84 -19.97 17.19
C GLY A 278 -48.17 -19.41 15.91
N ARG A 279 -46.97 -19.90 15.55
CA ARG A 279 -46.24 -19.51 14.33
C ARG A 279 -46.12 -20.65 13.32
N ARG A 280 -46.53 -21.88 13.67
CA ARG A 280 -46.52 -23.01 12.73
C ARG A 280 -47.75 -22.89 11.82
N LYS A 281 -47.52 -22.90 10.50
CA LYS A 281 -48.59 -22.98 9.50
C LYS A 281 -49.14 -24.41 9.42
#